data_AF-A0A3S7KAE1-F1
#
_entry.id   AF-A0A3S7KAE1-F1
#
_cell.length_a   1.000
_cell.length_b   1.000
_cell.length_c   1.000
_cell.angle_alpha   90.00
_cell.angle_beta   90.00
_cell.angle_gamma   90.00
#
_symmetry.space_group_name_H-M   'P 1'
#
loop_
_entity.id
_entity.type
_entity.pdbx_description
1 polymer ?
#
loop_
_entity_poly.entity_id
_entity_poly.type
_entity_poly.pdbx_seq_one_letter_code
_entity_poly.pdbx_strand_id
1 'polypeptide(L)'
;MTTPKFPAHTPANSEDDDAPSTRPGSAFINALKDIGCGAAADGQPWPEPELRIGRRIALADVDCARAGLTIALEMLLAGERIRQNGPDEDYPGDRVMEGLIMACLAINGQATARMRPEE
;
A
#
# COMPACT_ATOMS: atom_id res chain seq x y z
N MET A 1 -44.96 1.76 -49.94
CA MET A 1 -44.85 2.65 -48.77
C MET A 1 -44.43 1.79 -47.59
N THR A 2 -43.23 2.06 -47.06
CA THR A 2 -42.57 1.30 -45.98
C THR A 2 -42.67 2.10 -44.69
N THR A 3 -43.06 1.48 -43.56
CA THR A 3 -42.73 1.85 -42.16
C THR A 3 -43.20 0.72 -41.21
N PRO A 4 -42.63 0.55 -40.00
CA PRO A 4 -41.91 -0.68 -39.63
C PRO A 4 -42.58 -1.42 -38.45
N LYS A 5 -42.20 -2.70 -38.22
CA LYS A 5 -42.43 -3.35 -36.92
C LYS A 5 -41.08 -3.73 -36.33
N PHE A 6 -40.64 -2.93 -35.37
CA PHE A 6 -39.41 -3.12 -34.61
C PHE A 6 -39.44 -4.46 -33.87
N PRO A 7 -38.31 -5.20 -33.80
CA PRO A 7 -38.18 -6.33 -32.90
C PRO A 7 -38.32 -5.86 -31.44
N ALA A 8 -38.95 -6.69 -30.62
CA ALA A 8 -39.18 -6.41 -29.20
C ALA A 8 -37.86 -6.02 -28.50
N HIS A 9 -37.94 -5.01 -27.65
CA HIS A 9 -36.87 -4.61 -26.74
C HIS A 9 -36.61 -5.76 -25.76
N THR A 10 -35.70 -6.66 -26.11
CA THR A 10 -35.03 -7.48 -25.11
C THR A 10 -33.97 -6.57 -24.48
N PRO A 11 -33.99 -6.31 -23.16
CA PRO A 11 -32.96 -5.50 -22.53
C PRO A 11 -31.61 -6.20 -22.75
N ALA A 12 -30.61 -5.45 -23.20
CA ALA A 12 -29.24 -5.92 -23.45
C ALA A 12 -28.44 -6.13 -22.15
N ASN A 13 -29.13 -6.54 -21.07
CA ASN A 13 -28.53 -6.94 -19.80
C ASN A 13 -29.01 -8.36 -19.42
N SER A 14 -29.18 -9.22 -20.42
CA SER A 14 -29.39 -10.66 -20.23
C SER A 14 -28.07 -11.41 -20.43
N GLU A 15 -27.00 -10.93 -19.82
CA GLU A 15 -25.78 -11.69 -19.63
C GLU A 15 -25.34 -11.42 -18.19
N ASP A 16 -25.32 -12.49 -17.41
CA ASP A 16 -24.67 -12.59 -16.12
C ASP A 16 -23.27 -11.98 -16.23
N ASP A 17 -23.09 -10.75 -15.75
CA ASP A 17 -21.76 -10.13 -15.66
C ASP A 17 -21.10 -10.53 -14.33
N ASP A 18 -21.10 -11.84 -14.08
CA ASP A 18 -20.23 -12.52 -13.12
C ASP A 18 -18.91 -12.87 -13.81
N ALA A 19 -18.37 -11.92 -14.58
CA ALA A 19 -17.07 -12.02 -15.23
C ALA A 19 -16.09 -11.07 -14.51
N PRO A 20 -14.96 -11.58 -13.98
CA PRO A 20 -13.93 -10.71 -13.40
C PRO A 20 -13.45 -9.75 -14.50
N SER A 21 -13.67 -8.46 -14.29
CA SER A 21 -13.33 -7.40 -15.25
C SER A 21 -11.88 -7.54 -15.72
N THR A 22 -11.71 -8.09 -16.92
CA THR A 22 -10.41 -8.44 -17.53
C THR A 22 -9.85 -7.23 -18.26
N ARG A 23 -9.54 -6.17 -17.51
CA ARG A 23 -8.55 -5.19 -17.98
C ARG A 23 -7.49 -5.07 -16.90
N PRO A 24 -6.28 -5.65 -17.10
CA PRO A 24 -5.21 -5.45 -16.15
C PRO A 24 -4.83 -3.96 -16.22
N GLY A 25 -5.23 -3.18 -15.22
CA GLY A 25 -4.36 -2.09 -14.80
C GLY A 25 -2.97 -2.71 -14.63
N SER A 26 -1.91 -1.99 -15.02
CA SER A 26 -0.57 -2.47 -14.69
C SER A 26 -0.56 -2.90 -13.23
N ALA A 27 0.12 -3.98 -12.86
CA ALA A 27 0.12 -4.48 -11.49
C ALA A 27 0.37 -3.34 -10.47
N PHE A 28 1.14 -2.33 -10.89
CA PHE A 28 1.35 -1.07 -10.22
C PHE A 28 0.07 -0.23 -9.98
N ILE A 29 -0.79 -0.01 -10.99
CA ILE A 29 -2.06 0.72 -10.81
C ILE A 29 -3.01 -0.03 -9.88
N ASN A 30 -3.02 -1.37 -9.93
CA ASN A 30 -3.81 -2.15 -8.99
C ASN A 30 -3.24 -2.04 -7.57
N ALA A 31 -1.93 -2.17 -7.40
CA ALA A 31 -1.27 -1.94 -6.12
C ALA A 31 -1.55 -0.53 -5.57
N LEU A 32 -1.56 0.52 -6.40
CA LEU A 32 -1.91 1.87 -5.97
C LEU A 32 -3.37 2.00 -5.52
N LYS A 33 -4.29 1.30 -6.18
CA LYS A 33 -5.70 1.25 -5.75
C LYS A 33 -5.84 0.50 -4.43
N ASP A 34 -5.14 -0.62 -4.27
CA ASP A 34 -5.19 -1.44 -3.06
C ASP A 34 -4.60 -0.67 -1.86
N ILE A 35 -3.48 0.04 -2.07
CA ILE A 35 -2.90 0.98 -1.10
C ILE A 35 -3.93 2.07 -0.75
N GLY A 36 -4.60 2.65 -1.74
CA GLY A 36 -5.66 3.65 -1.53
C GLY A 36 -6.91 3.13 -0.79
N CYS A 37 -7.13 1.82 -0.81
CA CYS A 37 -8.20 1.13 -0.09
C CYS A 37 -7.78 0.68 1.33
N GLY A 38 -6.56 0.97 1.77
CA GLY A 38 -6.04 0.60 3.09
C GLY A 38 -5.69 -0.88 3.21
N ALA A 39 -4.99 -1.41 2.22
CA ALA A 39 -4.33 -2.71 2.30
C ALA A 39 -3.12 -2.68 3.25
N ALA A 40 -2.92 -3.76 4.02
CA ALA A 40 -1.76 -3.95 4.87
C ALA A 40 -0.51 -4.26 4.02
N ALA A 41 0.62 -4.55 4.67
CA ALA A 41 1.87 -4.82 3.94
C ALA A 41 1.76 -6.00 2.95
N ASP A 42 0.82 -6.93 3.18
CA ASP A 42 0.52 -8.08 2.34
C ASP A 42 -0.55 -7.82 1.25
N GLY A 43 -1.05 -6.60 1.14
CA GLY A 43 -2.11 -6.24 0.20
C GLY A 43 -3.53 -6.52 0.72
N GLN A 44 -3.71 -7.01 1.96
CA GLN A 44 -5.02 -7.35 2.52
C GLN A 44 -5.47 -6.35 3.60
N PRO A 45 -6.78 -6.04 3.72
CA PRO A 45 -7.24 -5.19 4.83
C PRO A 45 -7.02 -5.88 6.19
N TRP A 46 -6.86 -5.10 7.26
CA TRP A 46 -6.55 -5.64 8.61
C TRP A 46 -7.50 -6.78 9.03
N PRO A 47 -6.98 -7.91 9.58
CA PRO A 47 -7.73 -9.17 9.74
C PRO A 47 -8.75 -9.20 10.89
N GLU A 48 -9.14 -8.06 11.46
CA GLU A 48 -10.19 -7.97 12.49
C GLU A 48 -11.48 -7.38 11.89
N PRO A 49 -12.46 -8.22 11.50
CA PRO A 49 -13.68 -7.75 10.83
C PRO A 49 -14.63 -6.98 11.75
N GLU A 50 -14.49 -7.10 13.08
CA GLU A 50 -15.29 -6.39 14.08
C GLU A 50 -14.96 -4.89 14.14
N LEU A 51 -13.79 -4.51 13.61
CA LEU A 51 -13.37 -3.11 13.55
C LEU A 51 -14.10 -2.37 12.43
N ARG A 52 -14.42 -1.09 12.68
CA ARG A 52 -14.91 -0.18 11.64
C ARG A 52 -13.92 -0.15 10.46
N ILE A 53 -14.44 -0.06 9.23
CA ILE A 53 -13.60 -0.09 8.02
C ILE A 53 -12.47 0.95 8.05
N GLY A 54 -12.74 2.19 8.49
CA GLY A 54 -11.71 3.22 8.63
C GLY A 54 -10.60 2.86 9.63
N ARG A 55 -10.92 2.10 10.69
CA ARG A 55 -9.92 1.60 11.64
C ARG A 55 -9.10 0.47 11.05
N ARG A 56 -9.70 -0.43 10.27
CA ARG A 56 -8.99 -1.49 9.55
C ARG A 56 -7.99 -0.91 8.55
N ILE A 57 -8.40 0.12 7.81
CA ILE A 57 -7.53 0.90 6.91
C ILE A 57 -6.37 1.54 7.69
N ALA A 58 -6.66 2.22 8.81
CA ALA A 58 -5.62 2.85 9.62
C ALA A 58 -4.58 1.84 10.17
N LEU A 59 -5.03 0.65 10.58
CA LEU A 59 -4.13 -0.40 11.07
C LEU A 59 -3.32 -1.06 9.94
N ALA A 60 -3.93 -1.25 8.78
CA ALA A 60 -3.24 -1.69 7.58
C ALA A 60 -2.14 -0.71 7.15
N ASP A 61 -2.44 0.59 7.16
CA ASP A 61 -1.47 1.66 6.93
C ASP A 61 -0.30 1.62 7.94
N VAL A 62 -0.60 1.35 9.22
CA VAL A 62 0.41 1.20 10.27
C VAL A 62 1.30 -0.01 9.99
N ASP A 63 0.74 -1.13 9.56
CA ASP A 63 1.53 -2.32 9.24
C ASP A 63 2.39 -2.11 7.98
N CYS A 64 1.86 -1.45 6.95
CA CYS A 64 2.64 -1.03 5.79
C CYS A 64 3.81 -0.10 6.21
N ALA A 65 3.54 0.90 7.06
CA ALA A 65 4.58 1.81 7.57
C ALA A 65 5.63 1.07 8.41
N ARG A 66 5.20 0.10 9.24
CA ARG A 66 6.08 -0.76 10.03
C ARG A 66 7.00 -1.60 9.14
N ALA A 67 6.46 -2.20 8.08
CA ALA A 67 7.25 -2.97 7.13
C ALA A 67 8.32 -2.11 6.46
N GLY A 68 7.96 -0.91 5.98
CA GLY A 68 8.92 0.05 5.42
C GLY A 68 9.99 0.50 6.43
N LEU A 69 9.61 0.72 7.69
CA LEU A 69 10.53 1.09 8.76
C LEU A 69 11.56 0.00 9.05
N THR A 70 11.15 -1.28 9.04
CA THR A 70 12.08 -2.41 9.21
C THR A 70 13.18 -2.40 8.16
N ILE A 71 12.81 -2.24 6.88
CA ILE A 71 13.79 -2.18 5.79
C ILE A 71 14.76 -0.99 5.96
N ALA A 72 14.25 0.18 6.34
CA ALA A 72 15.10 1.36 6.57
C ALA A 72 16.08 1.14 7.74
N LEU A 73 15.65 0.48 8.82
CA LEU A 73 16.52 0.13 9.95
C LEU A 73 17.59 -0.91 9.56
N GLU A 74 17.25 -1.88 8.71
CA GLU A 74 18.21 -2.85 8.17
C GLU A 74 19.28 -2.16 7.32
N MET A 75 18.89 -1.19 6.48
CA MET A 75 19.83 -0.36 5.73
C MET A 75 20.76 0.44 6.66
N LEU A 76 20.23 1.00 7.76
CA LEU A 76 21.05 1.69 8.76
C LEU A 76 22.07 0.74 9.41
N LEU A 77 21.65 -0.47 9.77
CA LEU A 77 22.55 -1.49 10.34
C LEU A 77 23.63 -1.93 9.33
N ALA A 78 23.26 -2.09 8.07
CA ALA A 78 24.21 -2.41 7.01
C ALA A 78 25.26 -1.29 6.85
N GLY A 79 24.80 -0.04 6.78
CA GLY A 79 25.68 1.13 6.72
C GLY A 79 26.63 1.22 7.92
N GLU A 80 26.15 0.92 9.13
CA GLU A 80 27.00 0.91 10.33
C GLU A 80 28.05 -0.20 10.28
N ARG A 81 27.70 -1.41 9.79
CA ARG A 81 28.67 -2.50 9.63
C ARG A 81 29.78 -2.14 8.64
N ILE A 82 29.43 -1.48 7.53
CA ILE A 82 30.40 -1.00 6.54
C ILE A 82 31.25 0.12 7.13
N ARG A 83 30.66 1.09 7.83
CA ARG A 83 31.39 2.17 8.51
C ARG A 83 32.42 1.65 9.52
N GLN A 84 32.14 0.53 10.17
CA GLN A 84 33.05 -0.07 11.17
C GLN A 84 34.12 -0.98 10.57
N ASN A 85 33.78 -1.76 9.54
CA ASN A 85 34.60 -2.90 9.10
C ASN A 85 34.75 -3.04 7.58
N GLY A 86 34.06 -2.21 6.79
CA GLY A 86 34.01 -2.30 5.34
C GLY A 86 34.91 -1.27 4.63
N PRO A 87 35.02 -1.36 3.30
CA PRO A 87 35.68 -0.34 2.49
C PRO A 87 34.95 1.01 2.60
N ASP A 88 35.70 2.12 2.70
CA ASP A 88 35.13 3.47 2.77
C ASP A 88 34.26 3.81 1.55
N GLU A 89 34.60 3.26 0.37
CA GLU A 89 33.84 3.44 -0.88
C GLU A 89 32.44 2.80 -0.87
N ASP A 90 32.23 1.80 -0.01
CA ASP A 90 30.94 1.15 0.16
C ASP A 90 30.05 1.84 1.21
N TYR A 91 30.61 2.81 1.96
CA TYR A 91 29.84 3.57 2.94
C TYR A 91 29.02 4.67 2.25
N PRO A 92 27.68 4.71 2.39
CA PRO A 92 26.83 5.72 1.73
C PRO A 92 27.12 7.18 2.12
N GLY A 93 27.87 7.40 3.21
CA GLY A 93 28.24 8.71 3.73
C GLY A 93 27.30 9.23 4.82
N ASP A 94 27.86 10.03 5.73
CA ASP A 94 27.17 10.48 6.96
C ASP A 94 25.84 11.19 6.68
N ARG A 95 25.80 12.04 5.64
CA ARG A 95 24.59 12.82 5.34
C ARG A 95 23.45 11.97 4.78
N VAL A 96 23.77 10.92 4.02
CA VAL A 96 22.77 9.95 3.55
C VAL A 96 22.22 9.16 4.73
N MET A 97 23.10 8.72 5.63
CA MET A 97 22.72 8.00 6.85
C MET A 97 21.86 8.86 7.77
N GLU A 98 22.20 10.13 7.99
CA GLU A 98 21.39 11.07 8.76
C GLU A 98 20.00 11.27 8.13
N GLY A 99 19.95 11.40 6.79
CA GLY A 99 18.69 11.45 6.03
C GLY A 99 17.80 10.22 6.28
N LEU A 100 18.40 9.04 6.29
CA LEU A 100 17.70 7.79 6.56
C LEU A 100 17.20 7.70 8.00
N ILE A 101 17.98 8.17 8.99
CA ILE A 101 17.54 8.28 10.39
C ILE A 101 16.31 9.20 10.51
N MET A 102 16.35 10.37 9.86
CA MET A 102 15.20 11.29 9.83
C MET A 102 13.95 10.65 9.21
N ALA A 103 14.12 9.88 8.13
CA ALA A 103 13.03 9.13 7.51
C ALA A 103 12.43 8.09 8.48
N CYS A 104 13.27 7.32 9.18
CA CYS A 104 12.82 6.36 10.20
C CYS A 104 12.00 7.05 11.30
N LEU A 105 12.48 8.20 11.80
CA LEU A 105 11.77 8.99 12.81
C LEU A 105 10.40 9.46 12.31
N ALA A 106 10.33 9.97 11.07
CA ALA A 106 9.10 10.43 10.46
C ALA A 106 8.08 9.30 10.27
N ILE A 107 8.51 8.15 9.74
CA ILE A 107 7.66 6.97 9.54
C ILE A 107 7.12 6.48 10.89
N ASN A 108 7.98 6.36 11.90
CA ASN A 108 7.56 5.94 13.23
C ASN A 108 6.55 6.91 13.88
N GLY A 109 6.77 8.22 13.70
CA GLY A 109 5.83 9.25 14.17
C GLY A 109 4.45 9.13 13.51
N GLN A 110 4.43 8.96 12.18
CA GLN A 110 3.18 8.77 11.42
C GLN A 110 2.44 7.50 11.82
N ALA A 111 3.15 6.37 11.96
CA ALA A 111 2.55 5.10 12.40
C ALA A 111 1.97 5.23 13.81
N THR A 112 2.69 5.88 14.74
CA THR A 112 2.21 6.12 16.11
C THR A 112 0.94 6.98 16.15
N ALA A 113 0.86 8.01 15.31
CA ALA A 113 -0.33 8.86 15.22
C ALA A 113 -1.57 8.09 14.76
N ARG A 114 -1.42 7.15 13.82
CA ARG A 114 -2.52 6.31 13.29
C ARG A 114 -2.92 5.15 14.21
N MET A 115 -2.01 4.71 15.09
CA MET A 115 -2.29 3.63 16.04
C MET A 115 -3.30 4.03 17.12
N ARG A 116 -3.33 5.29 17.55
CA ARG A 116 -4.29 5.72 18.58
C ARG A 116 -5.67 5.98 17.95
N PRO A 117 -6.77 5.51 18.56
CA PRO A 117 -8.10 5.93 18.13
C PRO A 117 -8.23 7.46 18.30
N GLU A 118 -8.94 8.12 17.37
CA GLU A 118 -9.31 9.52 17.54
C GLU A 118 -10.26 9.65 18.74
N GLU A 119 -9.97 10.59 19.64
CA GLU A 119 -10.82 10.92 20.81
C GLU A 119 -12.16 11.52 20.41
#